data_AF-A0A7J7PKA1-F1
#
_entry.id   AF-A0A7J7PKA1-F1
#
_cell.length_a   1.000
_cell.length_b   1.000
_cell.length_c   1.000
_cell.angle_alpha   90.00
_cell.angle_beta   90.00
_cell.angle_gamma   90.00
#
_symmetry.space_group_name_H-M   'P 1'
#
loop_
_entity.id
_entity.type
_entity.pdbx_description
1 polymer ?
#
loop_
_entity_poly.entity_id
_entity_poly.type
_entity_poly.pdbx_seq_one_letter_code
_entity_poly.pdbx_strand_id
1 'polypeptide(L)'
;MHHWLAVFDRETARPPEGLESFKVAEKPHAFPGEDESKAEELCKAKLNVAYEHSKPEARKMAVLGHGNGFSFEASPYCSYATREGVHVVLAGEVSHWPGISAVEAAHDAFVRNEPPPEQNDAHWLLDFYTSFMSSSADDTTDKALECLAKVQGSFAFVIYDDVQKRVFAARDGEGNQPLYWGATDEGQLLLGSHVNDLDGCEPTATMFPPGTLFASTRHTIAYSPGNQGWVINEGDWPGQLLSFLVDSDGQHWRGIRAIPRINSRGQLFGAVYKVASMQQMVEIIEMQVPPKAERKQYIEGNQQ
;
A
#
# COMPACT_ATOMS: atom_id res chain seq x y z
N MET A 1 10.89 15.74 -12.06
CA MET A 1 10.06 14.71 -11.40
C MET A 1 10.47 13.40 -12.02
N HIS A 2 10.69 12.37 -11.22
CA HIS A 2 11.23 11.09 -11.68
C HIS A 2 10.08 10.12 -11.95
N HIS A 3 10.09 9.48 -13.11
CA HIS A 3 9.07 8.52 -13.50
C HIS A 3 9.39 7.15 -12.92
N TRP A 4 8.41 6.51 -12.29
CA TRP A 4 8.48 5.10 -11.98
C TRP A 4 7.10 4.45 -11.94
N LEU A 5 7.07 3.16 -12.26
CA LEU A 5 5.88 2.33 -12.34
C LEU A 5 6.23 0.92 -11.86
N ALA A 6 5.40 0.37 -10.99
CA ALA A 6 5.35 -1.03 -10.62
C ALA A 6 4.06 -1.64 -11.19
N VAL A 7 4.16 -2.81 -11.80
CA VAL A 7 3.06 -3.56 -12.38
C VAL A 7 3.02 -4.92 -11.69
N PHE A 8 1.84 -5.31 -11.20
CA PHE A 8 1.62 -6.61 -10.60
C PHE A 8 0.43 -7.31 -11.24
N ASP A 9 0.58 -8.61 -11.47
CA ASP A 9 -0.50 -9.46 -11.91
C ASP A 9 -1.58 -9.63 -10.83
N ARG A 10 -2.80 -9.97 -11.26
CA ARG A 10 -3.97 -10.21 -10.42
C ARG A 10 -3.72 -11.23 -9.31
N GLU A 11 -2.97 -12.30 -9.59
CA GLU A 11 -2.64 -13.35 -8.63
C GLU A 11 -1.61 -12.88 -7.59
N THR A 12 -0.81 -11.86 -7.91
CA THR A 12 0.24 -11.34 -7.04
C THR A 12 -0.29 -10.22 -6.13
N ALA A 13 -1.00 -9.27 -6.72
CA ALA A 13 -1.54 -8.12 -6.01
C ALA A 13 -2.96 -7.82 -6.46
N ARG A 14 -3.93 -8.41 -5.75
CA ARG A 14 -5.33 -8.11 -6.00
C ARG A 14 -5.68 -6.71 -5.48
N PRO A 15 -6.32 -5.83 -6.27
CA PRO A 15 -6.74 -4.52 -5.80
C PRO A 15 -7.73 -4.61 -4.62
N PRO A 16 -7.75 -3.62 -3.70
CA PRO A 16 -8.73 -3.59 -2.63
C PRO A 16 -10.16 -3.47 -3.14
N GLU A 17 -11.12 -3.88 -2.30
CA GLU A 17 -12.53 -3.93 -2.68
C GLU A 17 -13.02 -2.57 -3.20
N GLY A 18 -13.54 -2.61 -4.42
CA GLY A 18 -14.09 -1.45 -5.11
C GLY A 18 -13.09 -0.61 -5.89
N LEU A 19 -11.79 -0.91 -5.88
CA LEU A 19 -10.83 -0.37 -6.86
C LEU A 19 -10.91 -1.13 -8.20
N GLU A 20 -11.31 -2.40 -8.18
CA GLU A 20 -11.39 -3.27 -9.37
C GLU A 20 -12.32 -2.71 -10.47
N SER A 21 -11.95 -2.97 -11.72
CA SER A 21 -12.85 -2.72 -12.86
C SER A 21 -14.01 -3.71 -12.86
N PHE A 22 -15.22 -3.24 -13.16
CA PHE A 22 -16.40 -4.10 -13.30
C PHE A 22 -16.20 -5.21 -14.34
N LYS A 23 -15.33 -5.02 -15.35
CA LYS A 23 -15.04 -6.04 -16.37
C LYS A 23 -14.22 -7.21 -15.83
N VAL A 24 -13.42 -6.99 -14.77
CA VAL A 24 -12.60 -8.02 -14.13
C VAL A 24 -13.47 -8.91 -13.25
N ALA A 25 -14.47 -8.33 -12.57
CA ALA A 25 -15.42 -9.07 -11.72
C ALA A 25 -16.23 -10.10 -12.53
N GLU A 26 -16.41 -9.89 -13.83
CA GLU A 26 -17.15 -10.79 -14.73
C GLU A 26 -16.30 -11.95 -15.30
N LYS A 27 -14.96 -11.87 -15.19
CA LYS A 27 -14.05 -12.91 -15.72
C LYS A 27 -13.78 -13.99 -14.66
N PRO A 28 -14.00 -15.28 -14.95
CA PRO A 28 -13.60 -16.36 -14.05
C PRO A 28 -12.08 -16.32 -13.82
N HIS A 29 -11.62 -16.78 -12.65
CA HIS A 29 -10.20 -16.96 -12.39
C HIS A 29 -9.61 -17.85 -13.50
N ALA A 30 -8.61 -17.35 -14.22
CA ALA A 30 -7.88 -18.15 -15.19
C ALA A 30 -7.14 -19.26 -14.45
N PHE A 31 -6.98 -20.42 -15.08
CA PHE A 31 -6.16 -21.47 -14.48
C PHE A 31 -4.69 -21.01 -14.44
N PRO A 32 -3.98 -21.23 -13.32
CA PRO A 32 -2.56 -20.88 -13.23
C PRO A 32 -1.78 -21.53 -14.38
N GLY A 33 -1.06 -20.70 -15.16
CA GLY A 33 -0.21 -21.13 -16.26
C GLY A 33 -0.83 -21.14 -17.66
N GLU A 34 -2.15 -20.97 -17.83
CA GLU A 34 -2.77 -20.93 -19.17
C GLU A 34 -2.48 -19.63 -19.94
N ASP A 35 -2.10 -18.55 -19.24
CA ASP A 35 -1.96 -17.20 -19.82
C ASP A 35 -0.67 -16.47 -19.36
N GLU A 36 0.32 -17.19 -18.81
CA GLU A 36 1.54 -16.60 -18.20
C GLU A 36 2.38 -15.78 -19.20
N SER A 37 2.61 -16.32 -20.40
CA SER A 37 3.32 -15.59 -21.47
C SER A 37 2.63 -14.29 -21.85
N LYS A 38 1.29 -14.29 -21.84
CA LYS A 38 0.49 -13.11 -22.16
C LYS A 38 0.49 -12.11 -21.01
N ALA A 39 0.45 -12.58 -19.76
CA ALA A 39 0.59 -11.73 -18.58
C ALA A 39 1.96 -11.01 -18.57
N GLU A 40 3.03 -11.70 -18.95
CA GLU A 40 4.36 -11.10 -19.12
C GLU A 40 4.41 -10.07 -20.25
N GLU A 41 3.84 -10.38 -21.41
CA GLU A 41 3.75 -9.43 -22.53
C GLU A 41 2.97 -8.17 -22.15
N LEU A 42 1.83 -8.32 -21.46
CA LEU A 42 1.03 -7.22 -20.94
C LEU A 42 1.81 -6.39 -19.93
N CYS A 43 2.45 -7.03 -18.95
CA CYS A 43 3.30 -6.36 -17.97
C CYS A 43 4.40 -5.54 -18.65
N LYS A 44 5.13 -6.14 -19.59
CA LYS A 44 6.18 -5.46 -20.35
C LYS A 44 5.64 -4.27 -21.15
N ALA A 45 4.47 -4.42 -21.78
CA ALA A 45 3.82 -3.31 -22.49
C ALA A 45 3.50 -2.14 -21.55
N LYS A 46 2.98 -2.40 -20.35
CA LYS A 46 2.69 -1.37 -19.34
C LYS A 46 3.95 -0.70 -18.80
N LEU A 47 4.98 -1.48 -18.49
CA LEU A 47 6.28 -0.95 -18.04
C LEU A 47 6.95 -0.06 -19.08
N ASN A 48 6.78 -0.38 -20.37
CA ASN A 48 7.33 0.41 -21.47
C ASN A 48 6.74 1.83 -21.52
N VAL A 49 5.49 2.04 -21.14
CA VAL A 49 4.87 3.39 -21.10
C VAL A 49 5.67 4.32 -20.18
N ALA A 50 5.89 3.91 -18.93
CA ALA A 50 6.72 4.66 -17.98
C ALA A 50 8.19 4.77 -18.44
N TYR A 51 8.70 3.74 -19.10
CA TYR A 51 10.08 3.71 -19.60
C TYR A 51 10.32 4.71 -20.75
N GLU A 52 9.31 4.96 -21.58
CA GLU A 52 9.35 5.93 -22.67
C GLU A 52 9.18 7.37 -22.18
N HIS A 53 8.43 7.59 -21.09
CA HIS A 53 8.34 8.89 -20.43
C HIS A 53 9.60 9.25 -19.62
N SER A 54 10.37 8.25 -19.19
CA SER A 54 11.61 8.43 -18.43
C SER A 54 12.78 8.94 -19.28
N LYS A 55 13.72 9.65 -18.66
CA LYS A 55 14.94 10.11 -19.35
C LYS A 55 15.81 8.96 -19.87
N PRO A 56 16.28 9.00 -21.13
CA PRO A 56 17.04 7.90 -21.75
C PRO A 56 18.29 7.46 -20.97
N GLU A 57 19.02 8.40 -20.37
CA GLU A 57 20.26 8.13 -19.63
C GLU A 57 20.05 7.51 -18.24
N ALA A 58 18.84 7.62 -17.67
CA ALA A 58 18.56 7.24 -16.28
C ALA A 58 17.47 6.16 -16.15
N ARG A 59 16.73 5.88 -17.23
CA ARG A 59 15.67 4.87 -17.25
C ARG A 59 16.22 3.46 -17.09
N LYS A 60 15.57 2.67 -16.25
CA LYS A 60 15.85 1.26 -16.01
C LYS A 60 14.53 0.50 -15.93
N MET A 61 14.57 -0.80 -16.20
CA MET A 61 13.42 -1.69 -16.14
C MET A 61 13.86 -3.05 -15.61
N ALA A 62 13.03 -3.66 -14.77
CA ALA A 62 13.19 -4.99 -14.23
C ALA A 62 11.89 -5.77 -14.43
N VAL A 63 11.90 -6.77 -15.32
CA VAL A 63 10.78 -7.70 -15.52
C VAL A 63 11.05 -8.94 -14.68
N LEU A 64 10.14 -9.28 -13.78
CA LEU A 64 10.38 -10.26 -12.71
C LEU A 64 9.67 -11.61 -12.94
N GLY A 65 8.96 -11.75 -14.07
CA GLY A 65 8.16 -12.95 -14.39
C GLY A 65 6.76 -12.90 -13.78
N HIS A 66 5.90 -13.83 -14.19
CA HIS A 66 4.51 -13.93 -13.71
C HIS A 66 3.69 -12.62 -13.85
N GLY A 67 4.00 -11.81 -14.87
CA GLY A 67 3.32 -10.52 -15.08
C GLY A 67 3.70 -9.41 -14.09
N ASN A 68 4.81 -9.55 -13.35
CA ASN A 68 5.29 -8.57 -12.38
C ASN A 68 6.54 -7.82 -12.87
N GLY A 69 6.67 -6.54 -12.50
CA GLY A 69 7.92 -5.81 -12.76
C GLY A 69 7.89 -4.32 -12.41
N PHE A 70 9.04 -3.68 -12.65
CA PHE A 70 9.31 -2.29 -12.31
C PHE A 70 9.95 -1.56 -13.50
N SER A 71 9.60 -0.29 -13.67
CA SER A 71 10.22 0.68 -14.58
C SER A 71 10.49 1.95 -13.79
N PHE A 72 11.69 2.51 -13.86
CA PHE A 72 12.06 3.65 -13.01
C PHE A 72 13.19 4.50 -13.60
N GLU A 73 13.13 5.81 -13.34
CA GLU A 73 14.19 6.78 -13.61
C GLU A 73 15.10 6.90 -12.37
N ALA A 74 16.30 6.33 -12.45
CA ALA A 74 17.26 6.37 -11.36
C ALA A 74 17.68 7.82 -11.06
N SER A 75 17.55 8.24 -9.80
CA SER A 75 17.91 9.58 -9.36
C SER A 75 18.21 9.61 -7.86
N PRO A 76 18.72 10.72 -7.31
CA PRO A 76 18.91 10.85 -5.86
C PRO A 76 17.63 10.67 -5.04
N TYR A 77 16.45 10.92 -5.64
CA TYR A 77 15.15 10.83 -4.97
C TYR A 77 14.27 9.69 -5.51
N CYS A 78 14.83 8.80 -6.34
CA CYS A 78 14.13 7.61 -6.85
C CYS A 78 15.16 6.50 -7.01
N SER A 79 15.13 5.57 -6.07
CA SER A 79 16.09 4.48 -5.96
C SER A 79 15.40 3.13 -6.05
N TYR A 80 16.15 2.15 -6.54
CA TYR A 80 15.72 0.77 -6.65
C TYR A 80 16.82 -0.12 -6.09
N ALA A 81 16.43 -1.16 -5.37
CA ALA A 81 17.33 -2.16 -4.83
C ALA A 81 16.67 -3.55 -4.87
N THR A 82 17.50 -4.59 -4.84
CA THR A 82 17.03 -5.96 -4.77
C THR A 82 17.94 -6.80 -3.88
N ARG A 83 17.34 -7.71 -3.09
CA ARG A 83 18.04 -8.66 -2.23
C ARG A 83 17.21 -9.92 -2.08
N GLU A 84 17.79 -11.07 -2.41
CA GLU A 84 17.20 -12.40 -2.16
C GLU A 84 15.76 -12.57 -2.71
N GLY A 85 15.46 -12.03 -3.90
CA GLY A 85 14.12 -12.09 -4.50
C GLY A 85 13.14 -11.04 -3.98
N VAL A 86 13.58 -10.14 -3.10
CA VAL A 86 12.84 -8.92 -2.74
C VAL A 86 13.30 -7.78 -3.65
N HIS A 87 12.34 -7.06 -4.22
CA HIS A 87 12.51 -5.96 -5.14
C HIS A 87 11.83 -4.73 -4.57
N VAL A 88 12.53 -3.61 -4.48
CA VAL A 88 11.96 -2.37 -3.94
C VAL A 88 12.25 -1.19 -4.83
N VAL A 89 11.28 -0.29 -4.92
CA VAL A 89 11.45 1.06 -5.45
C VAL A 89 10.99 2.05 -4.39
N LEU A 90 11.78 3.08 -4.15
CA LEU A 90 11.49 4.16 -3.22
C LEU A 90 11.71 5.50 -3.91
N ALA A 91 10.67 6.33 -3.88
CA ALA A 91 10.76 7.74 -4.24
C ALA A 91 10.64 8.62 -2.99
N GLY A 92 11.50 9.64 -2.90
CA GLY A 92 11.59 10.56 -1.77
C GLY A 92 12.87 10.44 -0.96
N GLU A 93 12.82 10.93 0.27
CA GLU A 93 13.94 10.99 1.21
C GLU A 93 13.41 10.66 2.62
N VAL A 94 14.01 9.68 3.26
CA VAL A 94 13.64 9.24 4.61
C VAL A 94 14.71 9.71 5.59
N SER A 95 14.31 10.56 6.52
CA SER A 95 15.22 11.13 7.52
C SER A 95 15.46 10.20 8.70
N HIS A 96 14.48 9.36 9.04
CA HIS A 96 14.59 8.41 10.14
C HIS A 96 13.93 7.07 9.82
N TRP A 97 14.76 6.03 9.76
CA TRP A 97 14.33 4.64 9.71
C TRP A 97 14.38 4.04 11.13
N PRO A 98 13.28 3.48 11.64
CA PRO A 98 13.27 2.85 12.97
C PRO A 98 14.28 1.71 13.05
N GLY A 99 15.21 1.78 14.00
CA GLY A 99 16.23 0.74 14.23
C GLY A 99 17.40 0.76 13.24
N ILE A 100 17.48 1.77 12.36
CA ILE A 100 18.53 1.91 11.35
C ILE A 100 19.10 3.33 11.45
N SER A 101 20.41 3.43 11.68
CA SER A 101 21.12 4.71 11.72
C SER A 101 22.21 4.74 10.65
N ALA A 102 22.00 5.57 9.62
CA ALA A 102 22.98 5.77 8.56
C ALA A 102 24.32 6.29 9.11
N VAL A 103 24.26 7.10 10.18
CA VAL A 103 25.45 7.63 10.86
C VAL A 103 26.22 6.51 11.57
N GLU A 104 25.51 5.65 12.31
CA GLU A 104 26.15 4.51 13.00
C GLU A 104 26.71 3.51 11.99
N ALA A 105 25.98 3.21 10.92
CA ALA A 105 26.45 2.32 9.87
C ALA A 105 27.71 2.86 9.15
N ALA A 106 27.75 4.17 8.86
CA ALA A 106 28.93 4.80 8.30
C ALA A 106 30.11 4.83 9.28
N HIS A 107 29.84 5.06 10.57
CA HIS A 107 30.84 4.99 11.63
C HIS A 107 31.42 3.59 11.77
N ASP A 108 30.57 2.57 11.82
CA ASP A 108 30.98 1.16 11.94
C ASP A 108 31.81 0.72 10.73
N ALA A 109 31.39 1.07 9.51
CA ALA A 109 32.16 0.80 8.29
C ALA A 109 33.53 1.48 8.35
N PHE A 110 33.58 2.74 8.78
CA PHE A 110 34.83 3.46 8.99
C PHE A 110 35.74 2.76 10.02
N VAL A 111 35.20 2.33 11.16
CA VAL A 111 35.95 1.59 12.21
C VAL A 111 36.46 0.25 11.70
N ARG A 112 35.70 -0.42 10.82
CA ARG A 112 36.09 -1.70 10.18
C ARG A 112 37.02 -1.53 8.98
N ASN A 113 37.34 -0.30 8.59
CA ASN A 113 38.10 0.01 7.37
C ASN A 113 37.43 -0.57 6.10
N GLU A 114 36.10 -0.62 6.13
CA GLU A 114 35.23 -0.98 5.01
C GLU A 114 34.77 0.31 4.32
N PRO A 115 34.48 0.28 3.00
CA PRO A 115 33.88 1.43 2.36
C PRO A 115 32.56 1.77 3.06
N PRO A 116 32.23 3.06 3.26
CA PRO A 116 30.95 3.44 3.82
C PRO A 116 29.85 2.83 2.95
N PRO A 117 28.75 2.33 3.55
CA PRO A 117 27.67 1.77 2.78
C PRO A 117 27.18 2.82 1.76
N GLU A 118 27.38 2.57 0.47
CA GLU A 118 26.70 3.29 -0.62
C GLU A 118 25.23 2.85 -0.64
N GLN A 119 24.51 3.13 0.44
CA GLN A 119 23.13 2.70 0.57
C GLN A 119 22.24 3.89 0.24
N ASN A 120 21.72 3.86 -0.99
CA ASN A 120 20.55 4.63 -1.34
C ASN A 120 19.36 4.22 -0.45
N ASP A 121 18.32 5.06 -0.38
CA ASP A 121 17.13 4.81 0.45
C ASP A 121 16.44 3.47 0.17
N ALA A 122 16.55 2.93 -1.05
CA ALA A 122 16.04 1.61 -1.37
C ALA A 122 16.77 0.46 -0.64
N HIS A 123 18.08 0.57 -0.37
CA HIS A 123 18.77 -0.43 0.46
C HIS A 123 18.33 -0.35 1.92
N TRP A 124 18.13 0.86 2.45
CA TRP A 124 17.56 1.03 3.79
C TRP A 124 16.13 0.50 3.88
N LEU A 125 15.33 0.64 2.83
CA LEU A 125 14.00 0.05 2.75
C LEU A 125 14.05 -1.49 2.77
N LEU A 126 15.06 -2.12 2.14
CA LEU A 126 15.26 -3.57 2.25
C LEU A 126 15.59 -3.98 3.69
N ASP A 127 16.48 -3.25 4.36
CA ASP A 127 16.83 -3.51 5.77
C ASP A 127 15.62 -3.33 6.69
N PHE A 128 14.88 -2.24 6.49
CA PHE A 128 13.62 -1.96 7.18
C PHE A 128 12.64 -3.12 7.00
N TYR A 129 12.43 -3.57 5.76
CA TYR A 129 11.56 -4.70 5.46
C TYR A 129 11.98 -5.99 6.17
N THR A 130 13.28 -6.31 6.13
CA THR A 130 13.81 -7.51 6.81
C THR A 130 13.68 -7.44 8.34
N SER A 131 13.61 -6.24 8.93
CA SER A 131 13.51 -6.08 10.38
C SER A 131 12.20 -6.59 10.99
N PHE A 132 11.11 -6.59 10.22
CA PHE A 132 9.79 -7.05 10.65
C PHE A 132 9.24 -8.23 9.85
N MET A 133 9.98 -8.71 8.85
CA MET A 133 9.60 -9.89 8.08
C MET A 133 9.47 -11.11 9.01
N SER A 134 8.32 -11.78 8.95
CA SER A 134 8.09 -13.05 9.64
C SER A 134 7.57 -14.11 8.67
N SER A 135 7.45 -15.36 9.13
CA SER A 135 6.86 -16.45 8.34
C SER A 135 5.33 -16.38 8.24
N SER A 136 4.65 -15.59 9.08
CA SER A 136 3.19 -15.41 9.04
C SER A 136 2.81 -14.05 8.44
N ALA A 137 1.89 -14.05 7.47
CA ALA A 137 1.48 -12.84 6.75
C ALA A 137 0.79 -11.79 7.65
N ASP A 138 -0.12 -12.24 8.52
CA ASP A 138 -0.90 -11.35 9.40
C ASP A 138 0.01 -10.58 10.37
N ASP A 139 0.88 -11.30 11.11
CA ASP A 139 1.87 -10.71 12.03
C ASP A 139 2.82 -9.73 11.32
N THR A 140 3.13 -10.01 10.05
CA THR A 140 4.03 -9.14 9.29
C THR A 140 3.37 -7.81 8.90
N THR A 141 2.07 -7.83 8.63
CA THR A 141 1.32 -6.60 8.27
C THR A 141 1.17 -5.69 9.48
N ASP A 142 0.83 -6.24 10.64
CA ASP A 142 0.68 -5.46 11.88
C ASP A 142 2.02 -4.81 12.29
N LYS A 143 3.12 -5.58 12.25
CA LYS A 143 4.45 -5.04 12.52
C LYS A 143 4.87 -3.98 11.50
N ALA A 144 4.52 -4.15 10.22
CA ALA A 144 4.78 -3.14 9.20
C ALA A 144 4.08 -1.81 9.53
N LEU A 145 2.83 -1.84 10.03
CA LEU A 145 2.12 -0.64 10.47
C LEU A 145 2.83 0.04 11.65
N GLU A 146 3.19 -0.72 12.68
CA GLU A 146 3.91 -0.19 13.86
C GLU A 146 5.25 0.45 13.50
N CYS A 147 5.97 -0.17 12.56
CA CYS A 147 7.23 0.33 12.04
C CYS A 147 7.02 1.58 11.17
N LEU A 148 6.06 1.57 10.24
CA LEU A 148 5.77 2.71 9.35
C LEU A 148 5.31 3.95 10.11
N ALA A 149 4.55 3.79 11.19
CA ALA A 149 4.12 4.89 12.04
C ALA A 149 5.29 5.67 12.68
N LYS A 150 6.49 5.06 12.73
CA LYS A 150 7.70 5.67 13.30
C LYS A 150 8.67 6.19 12.22
N VAL A 151 8.42 5.91 10.94
CA VAL A 151 9.25 6.41 9.84
C VAL A 151 9.02 7.91 9.67
N GLN A 152 10.11 8.68 9.59
CA GLN A 152 10.03 10.12 9.34
C GLN A 152 10.68 10.45 8.00
N GLY A 153 10.00 11.28 7.21
CA GLY A 153 10.47 11.69 5.90
C GLY A 153 9.33 11.83 4.91
N SER A 154 9.71 12.05 3.66
CA SER A 154 8.81 12.17 2.51
C SER A 154 9.05 10.97 1.63
N PHE A 155 8.09 10.05 1.52
CA PHE A 155 8.31 8.78 0.84
C PHE A 155 7.06 8.25 0.14
N ALA A 156 7.28 7.60 -0.99
CA ALA A 156 6.36 6.68 -1.63
C ALA A 156 7.17 5.48 -2.10
N PHE A 157 6.79 4.27 -1.69
CA PHE A 157 7.55 3.08 -2.06
C PHE A 157 6.64 1.89 -2.38
N VAL A 158 7.23 0.94 -3.10
CA VAL A 158 6.66 -0.38 -3.36
C VAL A 158 7.72 -1.44 -3.08
N ILE A 159 7.33 -2.48 -2.37
CA ILE A 159 8.10 -3.69 -2.09
C ILE A 159 7.36 -4.86 -2.70
N TYR A 160 8.06 -5.63 -3.52
CA TYR A 160 7.63 -6.93 -4.00
C TYR A 160 8.57 -8.01 -3.49
N ASP A 161 8.03 -8.99 -2.79
CA ASP A 161 8.77 -10.14 -2.31
C ASP A 161 8.33 -11.36 -3.08
N ASP A 162 9.21 -11.82 -3.98
CA ASP A 162 8.96 -12.95 -4.85
C ASP A 162 8.98 -14.30 -4.11
N VAL A 163 9.59 -14.34 -2.92
CA VAL A 163 9.69 -15.56 -2.09
C VAL A 163 8.37 -15.80 -1.36
N GLN A 164 7.81 -14.77 -0.74
CA GLN A 164 6.52 -14.83 -0.05
C GLN A 164 5.33 -14.47 -0.94
N LYS A 165 5.57 -14.09 -2.21
CA LYS A 165 4.55 -13.63 -3.18
C LYS A 165 3.65 -12.54 -2.58
N ARG A 166 4.27 -11.50 -2.02
CA ARG A 166 3.59 -10.38 -1.36
C ARG A 166 4.01 -9.04 -1.92
N VAL A 167 3.10 -8.08 -1.85
CA VAL A 167 3.30 -6.69 -2.29
C VAL A 167 2.92 -5.75 -1.18
N PHE A 168 3.85 -4.90 -0.75
CA PHE A 168 3.61 -3.78 0.14
C PHE A 168 3.81 -2.47 -0.62
N ALA A 169 2.88 -1.53 -0.49
CA ALA A 169 3.05 -0.18 -1.01
C ALA A 169 2.63 0.83 0.04
N ALA A 170 3.42 1.88 0.26
CA ALA A 170 3.09 2.89 1.26
C ALA A 170 3.41 4.29 0.78
N ARG A 171 2.66 5.26 1.33
CA ARG A 171 2.84 6.68 1.11
C ARG A 171 2.87 7.44 2.42
N ASP A 172 3.77 8.40 2.53
CA ASP A 172 3.93 9.26 3.70
C ASP A 172 2.61 9.94 4.13
N GLY A 173 2.53 10.28 5.43
CA GLY A 173 1.33 10.84 6.05
C GLY A 173 0.90 12.20 5.52
N GLU A 174 1.85 13.00 5.02
CA GLU A 174 1.60 14.32 4.43
C GLU A 174 1.27 14.22 2.93
N GLY A 175 1.57 13.07 2.30
CA GLY A 175 1.37 12.84 0.88
C GLY A 175 2.33 13.65 0.00
N ASN A 176 3.52 13.97 0.50
CA ASN A 176 4.50 14.80 -0.20
C ASN A 176 5.00 14.14 -1.49
N GLN A 177 5.29 12.83 -1.46
CA GLN A 177 5.65 12.10 -2.68
C GLN A 177 4.40 11.69 -3.44
N PRO A 178 4.35 11.89 -4.76
CA PRO A 178 3.23 11.41 -5.57
C PRO A 178 3.27 9.89 -5.67
N LEU A 179 2.13 9.26 -5.38
CA LEU A 179 1.87 7.86 -5.66
C LEU A 179 0.45 7.74 -6.19
N TYR A 180 0.33 7.20 -7.38
CA TYR A 180 -0.93 6.85 -8.04
C TYR A 180 -1.05 5.35 -8.10
N TRP A 181 -2.29 4.89 -8.12
CA TRP A 181 -2.60 3.47 -8.29
C TRP A 181 -3.89 3.29 -9.09
N GLY A 182 -4.02 2.13 -9.71
CA GLY A 182 -5.18 1.78 -10.52
C GLY A 182 -5.15 0.31 -10.90
N ALA A 183 -6.32 -0.20 -11.27
CA ALA A 183 -6.51 -1.58 -11.72
C ALA A 183 -6.93 -1.59 -13.20
N THR A 184 -6.27 -2.40 -14.01
CA THR A 184 -6.62 -2.56 -15.44
C THR A 184 -7.84 -3.47 -15.63
N ASP A 185 -8.40 -3.48 -16.84
CA ASP A 185 -9.47 -4.41 -17.24
C ASP A 185 -8.98 -5.88 -17.36
N GLU A 186 -7.67 -6.08 -17.35
CA GLU A 186 -6.99 -7.38 -17.28
C GLU A 186 -6.76 -7.84 -15.84
N GLY A 187 -6.95 -6.95 -14.85
CA GLY A 187 -6.81 -7.26 -13.43
C GLY A 187 -5.42 -6.95 -12.86
N GLN A 188 -4.53 -6.31 -13.62
CA GLN A 188 -3.22 -5.90 -13.13
C GLN A 188 -3.36 -4.68 -12.22
N LEU A 189 -2.62 -4.67 -11.11
CA LEU A 189 -2.49 -3.51 -10.23
C LEU A 189 -1.25 -2.70 -10.65
N LEU A 190 -1.45 -1.44 -10.99
CA LEU A 190 -0.38 -0.50 -11.33
C LEU A 190 -0.21 0.49 -10.19
N LEU A 191 1.04 0.75 -9.80
CA LEU A 191 1.43 1.79 -8.85
C LEU A 191 2.56 2.62 -9.44
N GLY A 192 2.46 3.96 -9.44
CA GLY A 192 3.51 4.78 -10.05
C GLY A 192 3.48 6.25 -9.63
N SER A 193 4.52 7.00 -10.01
CA SER A 193 4.66 8.42 -9.63
C SER A 193 3.80 9.38 -10.47
N HIS A 194 3.30 8.95 -11.62
CA HIS A 194 2.48 9.78 -12.51
C HIS A 194 1.23 9.05 -13.00
N VAL A 195 0.09 9.75 -13.02
CA VAL A 195 -1.18 9.18 -13.52
C VAL A 195 -1.10 8.78 -15.00
N ASN A 196 -0.31 9.49 -15.81
CA ASN A 196 -0.14 9.19 -17.24
C ASN A 196 0.65 7.89 -17.50
N ASP A 197 1.33 7.36 -16.48
CA ASP A 197 2.04 6.09 -16.57
C ASP A 197 1.11 4.89 -16.30
N LEU A 198 -0.09 5.13 -15.75
CA LEU A 198 -1.11 4.13 -15.42
C LEU A 198 -2.03 3.82 -16.62
N ASP A 199 -1.43 3.53 -17.77
CA ASP A 199 -2.16 3.25 -19.01
C ASP A 199 -3.14 2.07 -18.84
N GLY A 200 -4.39 2.24 -19.27
CA GLY A 200 -5.44 1.22 -19.18
C GLY A 200 -6.05 1.05 -17.79
N CYS A 201 -5.70 1.93 -16.84
CA CYS A 201 -6.40 2.04 -15.57
C CYS A 201 -7.56 3.04 -15.63
N GLU A 202 -7.90 3.64 -16.76
CA GLU A 202 -9.06 4.52 -16.83
C GLU A 202 -10.37 3.71 -16.75
N PRO A 203 -11.30 4.02 -15.82
CA PRO A 203 -11.34 5.15 -14.89
C PRO A 203 -10.89 4.84 -13.45
N THR A 204 -10.39 3.65 -13.15
CA THR A 204 -9.96 3.20 -11.81
C THR A 204 -8.77 3.99 -11.25
N ALA A 205 -7.92 4.58 -12.10
CA ALA A 205 -6.77 5.38 -11.70
C ALA A 205 -7.16 6.47 -10.69
N THR A 206 -6.43 6.52 -9.58
CA THR A 206 -6.60 7.52 -8.54
C THR A 206 -5.31 7.71 -7.77
N MET A 207 -5.30 8.70 -6.88
CA MET A 207 -4.17 8.96 -6.01
C MET A 207 -4.17 7.97 -4.84
N PHE A 208 -3.01 7.40 -4.52
CA PHE A 208 -2.83 6.53 -3.37
C PHE A 208 -2.97 7.34 -2.07
N PRO A 209 -3.78 6.91 -1.09
CA PRO A 209 -4.08 7.72 0.08
C PRO A 209 -2.83 7.94 0.96
N PRO A 210 -2.61 9.15 1.47
CA PRO A 210 -1.48 9.43 2.35
C PRO A 210 -1.64 8.72 3.70
N GLY A 211 -0.53 8.32 4.32
CA GLY A 211 -0.52 7.66 5.62
C GLY A 211 -1.12 6.25 5.60
N THR A 212 -1.01 5.55 4.47
CA THR A 212 -1.55 4.20 4.29
C THR A 212 -0.54 3.22 3.74
N LEU A 213 -0.76 1.95 4.10
CA LEU A 213 -0.08 0.77 3.61
C LEU A 213 -1.10 -0.07 2.84
N PHE A 214 -0.80 -0.38 1.58
CA PHE A 214 -1.41 -1.47 0.86
C PHE A 214 -0.59 -2.74 1.11
N ALA A 215 -1.26 -3.82 1.52
CA ALA A 215 -0.67 -5.12 1.77
C ALA A 215 -1.44 -6.20 1.02
N SER A 216 -0.76 -6.89 0.11
CA SER A 216 -1.29 -8.08 -0.57
C SER A 216 -0.36 -9.25 -0.33
N THR A 217 -0.92 -10.43 -0.13
CA THR A 217 -0.18 -11.69 -0.04
C THR A 217 -0.94 -12.72 -0.85
N ARG A 218 -0.26 -13.39 -1.78
CA ARG A 218 -0.84 -14.50 -2.52
C ARG A 218 -1.01 -15.69 -1.59
N HIS A 219 -2.26 -16.06 -1.30
CA HIS A 219 -2.54 -17.29 -0.58
C HIS A 219 -2.42 -18.50 -1.53
N THR A 220 -2.02 -19.66 -1.00
CA THR A 220 -1.87 -20.86 -1.82
C THR A 220 -3.23 -21.32 -2.33
N ILE A 221 -3.46 -21.15 -3.64
CA ILE A 221 -4.62 -21.70 -4.34
C ILE A 221 -4.43 -23.21 -4.42
N ALA A 222 -5.42 -23.93 -3.92
CA ALA A 222 -5.53 -25.36 -4.03
C ALA A 222 -5.53 -25.87 -5.49
N TYR A 223 -4.62 -26.79 -5.81
CA TYR A 223 -4.45 -27.40 -7.14
C TYR A 223 -5.04 -28.82 -7.20
N SER A 224 -5.69 -29.18 -8.31
CA SER A 224 -6.17 -30.54 -8.60
C SER A 224 -5.23 -31.22 -9.60
N PRO A 225 -4.44 -32.24 -9.20
CA PRO A 225 -3.49 -32.95 -10.09
C PRO A 225 -4.17 -34.01 -10.98
N GLY A 226 -5.44 -33.82 -11.34
CA GLY A 226 -6.22 -34.77 -12.14
C GLY A 226 -7.21 -35.61 -11.30
N ASN A 227 -7.40 -36.89 -11.65
CA ASN A 227 -8.52 -37.74 -11.19
C ASN A 227 -8.54 -38.10 -9.68
N GLN A 228 -7.80 -37.42 -8.81
CA GLN A 228 -7.66 -37.75 -7.38
C GLN A 228 -8.29 -36.75 -6.39
N GLY A 229 -9.09 -35.78 -6.85
CA GLY A 229 -9.96 -34.98 -5.99
C GLY A 229 -9.75 -33.47 -6.08
N TRP A 230 -10.61 -32.74 -5.36
CA TRP A 230 -10.55 -31.29 -5.18
C TRP A 230 -9.70 -30.95 -3.96
N VAL A 231 -8.88 -29.92 -4.08
CA VAL A 231 -8.33 -29.22 -2.92
C VAL A 231 -9.12 -27.89 -2.81
N ILE A 232 -9.42 -27.44 -1.60
CA ILE A 232 -10.35 -26.32 -1.33
C ILE A 232 -9.63 -24.98 -1.52
N ASN A 233 -10.21 -24.11 -2.35
CA ASN A 233 -9.77 -22.74 -2.57
C ASN A 233 -10.27 -21.85 -1.42
N GLU A 234 -9.45 -21.61 -0.38
CA GLU A 234 -9.69 -20.51 0.55
C GLU A 234 -9.19 -19.21 -0.08
N GLY A 235 -10.02 -18.68 -1.00
CA GLY A 235 -10.09 -17.30 -1.51
C GLY A 235 -8.82 -16.48 -1.75
N ASP A 236 -8.65 -15.98 -2.98
CA ASP A 236 -7.89 -14.76 -3.27
C ASP A 236 -8.50 -13.58 -2.48
N TRP A 237 -8.00 -13.32 -1.28
CA TRP A 237 -8.39 -12.13 -0.52
C TRP A 237 -7.89 -10.89 -1.27
N PRO A 238 -8.75 -9.88 -1.46
CA PRO A 238 -8.28 -8.61 -2.00
C PRO A 238 -7.18 -8.06 -1.09
N GLY A 239 -6.20 -7.37 -1.68
CA GLY A 239 -5.19 -6.68 -0.89
C GLY A 239 -5.85 -5.70 0.08
N GLN A 240 -5.30 -5.62 1.28
CA GLN A 240 -5.80 -4.78 2.34
C GLN A 240 -5.18 -3.39 2.24
N LEU A 241 -5.99 -2.36 2.46
CA LEU A 241 -5.50 -0.99 2.60
C LEU A 241 -5.71 -0.56 4.05
N LEU A 242 -4.61 -0.29 4.75
CA LEU A 242 -4.55 -0.03 6.18
C LEU A 242 -3.90 1.33 6.44
N SER A 243 -4.28 2.03 7.51
CA SER A 243 -3.62 3.27 7.89
C SER A 243 -2.58 3.01 8.96
N PHE A 244 -1.42 3.63 8.84
CA PHE A 244 -0.42 3.69 9.91
C PHE A 244 -0.45 5.04 10.64
N LEU A 245 -1.51 5.83 10.45
CA LEU A 245 -1.76 7.04 11.23
C LEU A 245 -2.55 6.67 12.49
N VAL A 246 -2.06 7.11 13.64
CA VAL A 246 -2.72 6.86 14.93
C VAL A 246 -3.84 7.87 15.15
N ASP A 247 -4.94 7.43 15.75
CA ASP A 247 -6.04 8.30 16.18
C ASP A 247 -5.66 9.10 17.44
N SER A 248 -6.57 9.96 17.90
CA SER A 248 -6.42 10.83 19.06
C SER A 248 -6.12 10.10 20.37
N ASP A 249 -6.45 8.81 20.46
CA ASP A 249 -6.22 7.98 21.64
C ASP A 249 -4.79 7.41 21.73
N GLY A 250 -4.00 7.51 20.66
CA GLY A 250 -2.66 6.95 20.62
C GLY A 250 -2.62 5.41 20.57
N GLN A 251 -3.77 4.73 20.45
CA GLN A 251 -3.88 3.27 20.56
C GLN A 251 -4.43 2.62 19.29
N HIS A 252 -5.32 3.30 18.56
CA HIS A 252 -5.95 2.73 17.38
C HIS A 252 -5.47 3.39 16.08
N TRP A 253 -5.41 2.58 15.02
CA TRP A 253 -5.18 3.08 13.67
C TRP A 253 -6.42 3.80 13.14
N ARG A 254 -6.21 4.89 12.40
CA ARG A 254 -7.32 5.62 11.78
C ARG A 254 -8.00 4.75 10.73
N GLY A 255 -9.33 4.76 10.73
CA GLY A 255 -10.13 4.05 9.73
C GLY A 255 -9.95 4.62 8.33
N ILE A 256 -10.05 3.76 7.32
CA ILE A 256 -10.07 4.14 5.91
C ILE A 256 -11.49 3.99 5.37
N ARG A 257 -11.95 5.00 4.63
CA ARG A 257 -13.22 4.99 3.94
C ARG A 257 -13.03 4.93 2.43
N ALA A 258 -13.60 3.91 1.80
CA ALA A 258 -13.75 3.85 0.35
C ALA A 258 -14.96 4.69 -0.10
N ILE A 259 -14.75 5.56 -1.08
CA ILE A 259 -15.79 6.33 -1.75
C ILE A 259 -15.95 5.74 -3.16
N PRO A 260 -16.95 4.87 -3.39
CA PRO A 260 -17.14 4.22 -4.68
C PRO A 260 -17.48 5.24 -5.77
N ARG A 261 -16.89 5.07 -6.95
CA ARG A 261 -17.27 5.81 -8.17
C ARG A 261 -18.22 4.96 -8.99
N ILE A 262 -19.40 5.50 -9.25
CA ILE A 262 -20.51 4.79 -9.88
C ILE A 262 -20.94 5.55 -11.13
N ASN A 263 -21.16 4.85 -12.23
CA ASN A 263 -21.59 5.46 -13.49
C ASN A 263 -23.11 5.69 -13.50
N SER A 264 -23.63 6.33 -14.56
CA SER A 264 -25.07 6.56 -14.72
C SER A 264 -25.91 5.27 -14.80
N ARG A 265 -25.27 4.11 -14.99
CA ARG A 265 -25.90 2.78 -15.02
C ARG A 265 -25.83 2.05 -13.67
N GLY A 266 -25.27 2.66 -12.63
CA GLY A 266 -25.12 2.03 -11.32
C GLY A 266 -23.93 1.07 -11.19
N GLN A 267 -23.03 1.04 -12.19
CA GLN A 267 -21.86 0.15 -12.17
C GLN A 267 -20.67 0.83 -11.47
N LEU A 268 -19.98 0.08 -10.62
CA LEU A 268 -18.77 0.51 -9.92
C LEU A 268 -17.57 0.53 -10.88
N PHE A 269 -16.76 1.58 -10.84
CA PHE A 269 -15.60 1.72 -11.72
C PHE A 269 -14.33 2.18 -10.98
N GLY A 270 -14.19 1.78 -9.73
CA GLY A 270 -13.09 2.18 -8.85
C GLY A 270 -13.58 2.98 -7.65
N ALA A 271 -12.70 3.20 -6.68
CA ALA A 271 -13.00 3.93 -5.46
C ALA A 271 -11.89 4.92 -5.13
N VAL A 272 -12.26 6.02 -4.48
CA VAL A 272 -11.29 6.94 -3.86
C VAL A 272 -11.26 6.65 -2.37
N TYR A 273 -10.07 6.38 -1.85
CA TYR A 273 -9.88 6.03 -0.45
C TYR A 273 -9.44 7.25 0.34
N LYS A 274 -10.00 7.43 1.54
CA LYS A 274 -9.65 8.53 2.45
C LYS A 274 -9.43 8.01 3.85
N VAL A 275 -8.35 8.45 4.49
CA VAL A 275 -8.11 8.21 5.91
C VAL A 275 -8.99 9.16 6.72
N ALA A 276 -9.58 8.66 7.81
CA ALA A 276 -10.37 9.47 8.72
C ALA A 276 -9.54 10.64 9.27
N SER A 277 -10.17 11.82 9.40
CA SER A 277 -9.56 12.95 10.09
C SER A 277 -9.42 12.66 11.58
N MET A 278 -8.44 13.28 12.23
CA MET A 278 -8.29 13.22 13.68
C MET A 278 -9.58 13.71 14.35
N GLN A 279 -10.20 12.87 15.18
CA GLN A 279 -11.33 13.31 15.99
C GLN A 279 -10.76 14.22 17.08
N GLN A 280 -11.00 15.53 16.99
CA GLN A 280 -10.75 16.41 18.14
C GLN A 280 -11.72 15.98 19.24
N MET A 281 -11.20 15.62 20.41
CA MET A 281 -12.01 15.64 21.63
C MET A 281 -12.51 17.08 21.80
N VAL A 282 -13.75 17.32 21.39
CA VAL A 282 -14.47 18.50 21.83
C VAL A 282 -14.70 18.25 23.31
N GLU A 283 -13.90 18.90 24.17
CA GLU A 283 -14.29 19.11 25.55
C GLU A 283 -15.62 19.88 25.50
N ILE A 284 -16.71 19.12 25.50
CA ILE A 284 -18.01 19.65 25.84
C ILE A 284 -17.85 20.06 27.29
N ILE A 285 -17.56 21.34 27.51
CA ILE A 285 -17.72 21.97 28.82
C ILE A 285 -19.20 21.77 29.15
N GLU A 286 -19.51 20.72 29.90
CA GLU A 286 -20.79 20.59 30.58
C GLU A 286 -20.90 21.83 31.45
N MET A 287 -21.65 22.83 30.98
CA MET A 287 -22.16 23.87 31.86
C MET A 287 -22.93 23.14 32.95
N GLN A 288 -22.33 23.05 34.14
CA GLN A 288 -22.98 22.55 35.34
C GLN A 288 -24.30 23.30 35.50
N VAL A 289 -25.40 22.63 35.18
CA VAL A 289 -26.73 23.09 35.56
C VAL A 289 -26.78 22.97 37.08
N PRO A 290 -26.98 24.07 37.83
CA PRO A 290 -27.00 23.99 39.28
C PRO A 290 -28.15 23.07 39.73
N PRO A 291 -27.93 22.23 40.76
CA PRO A 291 -28.92 21.27 41.21
C PRO A 291 -30.17 22.01 41.69
N LYS A 292 -31.35 21.53 41.25
CA LYS A 292 -32.65 22.05 41.66
C LYS A 292 -32.78 22.01 43.18
N ALA A 293 -32.91 23.18 43.78
CA ALA A 293 -33.29 23.34 45.18
C ALA A 293 -34.62 22.60 45.46
N GLU A 294 -34.65 22.00 46.64
CA GLU A 294 -35.63 21.03 47.13
C GLU A 294 -37.08 21.52 47.06
N ARG A 295 -37.96 20.72 46.46
CA ARG A 295 -39.41 20.80 46.71
C ARG A 295 -39.76 19.87 47.87
N LYS A 296 -39.95 20.44 49.07
CA LYS A 296 -40.74 19.84 50.15
C LYS A 296 -41.59 20.91 50.83
N GLN A 297 -42.86 20.56 51.06
CA GLN A 297 -43.90 21.25 51.85
C GLN A 297 -44.46 22.51 51.15
N TYR A 298 -45.74 22.63 50.82
CA TYR A 298 -46.93 22.44 51.64
C TYR A 298 -48.11 21.89 50.81
N ILE A 299 -48.66 20.75 51.23
CA ILE A 299 -50.08 20.44 51.08
C ILE A 299 -50.58 20.38 52.52
N GLU A 300 -51.21 21.45 53.00
CA GLU A 300 -52.13 21.44 54.14
C GLU A 300 -52.71 22.85 54.28
N GLY A 301 -54.02 22.97 54.08
CA GLY A 301 -54.73 24.24 54.19
C GLY A 301 -55.89 24.38 53.20
N ASN A 302 -56.81 23.42 53.18
CA ASN A 302 -58.20 23.64 52.74
C ASN A 302 -59.11 22.53 53.28
N GLN A 303 -59.25 22.52 54.61
CA GLN A 303 -60.44 22.00 55.29
C GLN A 303 -60.68 22.87 56.53
N GLN A 304 -61.39 23.99 56.33
CA GLN A 304 -62.49 24.53 57.16
C GLN A 304 -62.87 25.92 56.67
#